data_AF-A0A7S2C5V4-F1
#
_entry.id   AF-A0A7S2C5V4-F1
#
_cell.length_a   1.000
_cell.length_b   1.000
_cell.length_c   1.000
_cell.angle_alpha   90.00
_cell.angle_beta   90.00
_cell.angle_gamma   90.00
#
_symmetry.space_group_name_H-M   'P 1'
#
loop_
_entity.id
_entity.type
_entity.pdbx_description
1 polymer ?
#
loop_
_entity_poly.entity_id
_entity_poly.type
_entity_poly.pdbx_seq_one_letter_code
_entity_poly.pdbx_strand_id
1 'polypeptide(L)'
;KTSCALRTLTTREPETGQLSYKMARRAVCLAAALLATGASAFTSSWTARSLAPAVRSTPKVAAMRRSPLRPQTTTSMVATDEALLSTGPGGGGLFTASNPEDRRVLPEAPNGRAQFKVVYVVLESQYQSSMTAAAKRINAGQESVCVEVVGYLLEELRDPANYERFKADVKDANIFIGSLIFVQELAEKVVEAVEPLRDQMDAVVIFPSMPEVMRMNKVGSFTMANLGQSKSIVADFMKQKKAQDGSSFEEGMLKLLRTLPKVLKYLPGDKAKDAKSFMMTFQYWLGGSPENLESMLLNLADTYVTGVVGKDLVAEADVVEPILLPDKGIWHPLAPQVFEDVTEYLAWYNAEHAPALGIDPATAPTVGLILQKSHINTKDECHYVSLIAELEARGSRVICIYSGGLDFSGPVDEFFYAAGSVSAEVDSVIN
;
A
#
# COMPACT_ATOMS: atom_id res chain seq x y z
N LYS A 1 80.68 17.86 19.82
CA LYS A 1 79.98 18.89 20.62
C LYS A 1 78.58 18.32 20.89
N THR A 2 78.34 17.67 22.04
CA THR A 2 77.62 18.23 23.21
C THR A 2 76.25 18.82 22.84
N SER A 3 75.12 18.67 23.54
CA SER A 3 74.62 17.90 24.69
C SER A 3 73.15 18.35 24.90
N CYS A 4 72.37 17.63 25.72
CA CYS A 4 71.11 18.02 26.42
C CYS A 4 69.83 18.29 25.59
N ALA A 5 68.63 17.72 25.82
CA ALA A 5 67.87 17.28 27.01
C ALA A 5 66.80 18.29 27.51
N LEU A 6 65.55 17.79 27.55
CA LEU A 6 64.38 18.06 28.42
C LEU A 6 63.50 19.33 28.30
N ARG A 7 62.18 19.04 28.20
CA ARG A 7 61.02 19.44 29.06
C ARG A 7 59.86 20.25 28.43
N THR A 8 58.74 19.53 28.28
CA THR A 8 57.33 19.79 28.70
C THR A 8 56.77 21.21 28.74
N LEU A 9 55.60 21.40 28.11
CA LEU A 9 54.40 22.01 28.73
C LEU A 9 53.11 21.62 27.98
N THR A 10 52.07 21.44 28.78
CA THR A 10 50.73 20.86 28.60
C THR A 10 49.69 21.77 27.92
N THR A 11 48.73 21.20 27.18
CA THR A 11 47.35 21.72 27.10
C THR A 11 46.32 20.58 27.05
N ARG A 12 45.21 20.79 27.78
CA ARG A 12 44.14 19.87 28.20
C ARG A 12 43.17 19.47 27.07
N GLU A 13 42.69 18.22 27.11
CA GLU A 13 41.42 17.78 26.50
C GLU A 13 40.31 17.69 27.57
N PRO A 14 39.03 17.96 27.24
CA PRO A 14 37.94 17.92 28.21
C PRO A 14 37.29 16.52 28.34
N GLU A 15 37.29 15.98 29.56
CA GLU A 15 36.52 14.81 29.99
C GLU A 15 35.02 15.14 30.11
N THR A 16 34.18 14.68 29.17
CA THR A 16 32.71 14.65 29.34
C THR A 16 32.03 13.41 28.73
N GLY A 17 32.76 12.30 28.57
CA GLY A 17 32.23 11.09 27.89
C GLY A 17 31.90 9.88 28.79
N GLN A 18 32.37 9.82 30.04
CA GLN A 18 32.36 8.55 30.81
C GLN A 18 31.34 8.47 31.96
N LEU A 19 30.63 9.56 32.31
CA LEU A 19 29.65 9.54 33.40
C LEU A 19 28.24 9.08 32.97
N SER A 20 27.86 9.30 31.70
CA SER A 20 26.52 8.97 31.20
C SER A 20 26.30 7.46 31.04
N TYR A 21 27.37 6.72 30.72
CA TYR A 21 27.32 5.27 30.47
C TYR A 21 27.15 4.42 31.75
N LYS A 22 27.49 4.96 32.93
CA LYS A 22 27.38 4.24 34.22
C LYS A 22 26.03 4.44 34.94
N MET A 23 25.28 5.50 34.63
CA MET A 23 23.92 5.70 35.16
C MET A 23 22.87 4.87 34.39
N ALA A 24 23.03 4.70 33.07
CA ALA A 24 22.10 3.91 32.26
C ALA A 24 22.06 2.41 32.62
N ARG A 25 23.20 1.82 33.04
CA ARG A 25 23.25 0.40 33.46
C ARG A 25 22.64 0.12 34.83
N ARG A 26 22.45 1.13 35.69
CA ARG A 26 21.78 0.95 37.01
C ARG A 26 20.25 1.03 36.94
N ALA A 27 19.69 1.71 35.93
CA ALA A 27 18.25 1.79 35.73
C ALA A 27 17.67 0.49 35.14
N VAL A 28 18.41 -0.19 34.28
CA VAL A 28 17.97 -1.44 33.64
C VAL A 28 17.96 -2.63 34.61
N CYS A 29 18.83 -2.65 35.64
CA CYS A 29 18.82 -3.71 36.66
C CYS A 29 17.72 -3.57 37.73
N LEU A 30 17.04 -2.41 37.86
CA LEU A 30 15.96 -2.24 38.84
C LEU A 30 14.56 -2.55 38.29
N ALA A 31 14.35 -2.48 36.97
CA ALA A 31 13.07 -2.82 36.35
C ALA A 31 12.88 -4.35 36.18
N ALA A 32 13.97 -5.11 36.10
CA ALA A 32 13.94 -6.57 35.99
C ALA A 32 13.60 -7.30 37.31
N ALA A 33 13.48 -6.59 38.44
CA ALA A 33 13.17 -7.17 39.74
C ALA A 33 11.69 -7.00 40.18
N LEU A 34 10.84 -6.34 39.39
CA LEU A 34 9.45 -6.02 39.76
C LEU A 34 8.37 -6.74 38.94
N LEU A 35 8.74 -7.64 38.02
CA LEU A 35 7.79 -8.48 37.25
C LEU A 35 7.88 -9.98 37.57
N ALA A 36 8.50 -10.35 38.68
CA ALA A 36 8.63 -11.74 39.14
C ALA A 36 7.76 -12.11 40.36
N THR A 37 6.78 -11.28 40.73
CA THR A 37 5.82 -11.63 41.81
C THR A 37 4.41 -11.19 41.42
N GLY A 38 3.62 -12.12 40.88
CA GLY A 38 2.23 -11.85 40.54
C GLY A 38 1.49 -12.97 39.80
N ALA A 39 1.81 -14.24 40.06
CA ALA A 39 1.03 -15.37 39.58
C ALA A 39 0.42 -16.12 40.79
N SER A 40 -0.87 -15.94 41.03
CA SER A 40 -1.76 -16.99 41.57
C SER A 40 -3.21 -16.50 41.66
N ALA A 41 -4.12 -17.44 41.37
CA ALA A 41 -5.58 -17.41 41.53
C ALA A 41 -6.40 -16.77 40.39
N PHE A 42 -6.83 -17.61 39.43
CA PHE A 42 -8.25 -17.91 39.23
C PHE A 42 -8.40 -19.15 38.33
N THR A 43 -8.73 -20.28 38.95
CA THR A 43 -9.16 -21.49 38.24
C THR A 43 -10.66 -21.42 38.02
N SER A 44 -11.14 -21.62 36.80
CA SER A 44 -12.48 -22.17 36.60
C SER A 44 -12.52 -23.12 35.40
N SER A 45 -13.12 -24.27 35.68
CA SER A 45 -13.26 -25.51 34.95
C SER A 45 -14.24 -25.41 33.77
N TRP A 46 -13.82 -25.75 32.56
CA TRP A 46 -14.72 -26.27 31.52
C TRP A 46 -14.09 -27.49 30.84
N THR A 47 -14.85 -28.57 30.93
CA THR A 47 -14.55 -29.95 30.56
C THR A 47 -14.63 -30.13 29.04
N ALA A 48 -13.57 -30.67 28.43
CA ALA A 48 -13.58 -31.11 27.04
C ALA A 48 -14.44 -32.38 26.89
N ARG A 49 -15.50 -32.32 26.09
CA ARG A 49 -16.21 -33.51 25.61
C ARG A 49 -15.52 -34.04 24.34
N SER A 50 -15.05 -35.28 24.46
CA SER A 50 -14.60 -36.15 23.37
C SER A 50 -15.69 -36.36 22.31
N LEU A 51 -15.34 -36.18 21.04
CA LEU A 51 -16.08 -36.67 19.89
C LEU A 51 -15.19 -37.61 19.08
N ALA A 52 -15.75 -38.77 18.75
CA ALA A 52 -15.13 -39.93 18.11
C ALA A 52 -14.69 -39.67 16.65
N PRO A 53 -13.76 -40.47 16.09
CA PRO A 53 -13.21 -40.23 14.76
C PRO A 53 -14.17 -40.66 13.64
N ALA A 54 -14.36 -39.77 12.66
CA ALA A 54 -15.08 -40.08 11.43
C ALA A 54 -14.17 -40.86 10.46
N VAL A 55 -14.67 -42.02 10.04
CA VAL A 55 -14.08 -42.91 9.03
C VAL A 55 -14.02 -42.21 7.68
N ARG A 56 -12.82 -42.02 7.12
CA ARG A 56 -12.60 -41.48 5.77
C ARG A 56 -12.44 -42.63 4.79
N SER A 57 -13.44 -42.85 3.93
CA SER A 57 -13.38 -43.78 2.81
C SER A 57 -12.64 -43.13 1.63
N THR A 58 -11.67 -43.84 1.05
CA THR A 58 -10.95 -43.43 -0.15
C THR A 58 -11.66 -43.97 -1.40
N PRO A 59 -11.94 -43.16 -2.43
CA PRO A 59 -12.32 -43.68 -3.73
C PRO A 59 -11.07 -44.01 -4.55
N LYS A 60 -11.07 -45.25 -5.09
CA LYS A 60 -10.07 -45.78 -6.02
C LYS A 60 -10.10 -45.02 -7.35
N VAL A 61 -8.94 -44.48 -7.76
CA VAL A 61 -8.73 -43.96 -9.12
C VAL A 61 -8.45 -45.14 -10.06
N ALA A 62 -9.31 -45.31 -11.06
CA ALA A 62 -9.15 -46.31 -12.12
C ALA A 62 -8.09 -45.84 -13.13
N ALA A 63 -7.16 -46.74 -13.45
CA ALA A 63 -6.09 -46.52 -14.42
C ALA A 63 -6.66 -46.35 -15.85
N MET A 64 -6.44 -45.17 -16.44
CA MET A 64 -6.76 -44.91 -17.84
C MET A 64 -5.53 -45.10 -18.73
N ARG A 65 -5.69 -45.97 -19.72
CA ARG A 65 -4.68 -46.42 -20.69
C ARG A 65 -4.13 -45.26 -21.53
N ARG A 66 -2.80 -45.22 -21.66
CA ARG A 66 -2.05 -44.35 -22.58
C ARG A 66 -2.24 -44.83 -24.04
N SER A 67 -2.59 -43.90 -24.93
CA SER A 67 -2.41 -44.05 -26.39
C SER A 67 -1.31 -43.10 -26.86
N PRO A 68 -0.42 -43.50 -27.78
CA PRO A 68 0.72 -42.67 -28.20
C PRO A 68 0.31 -41.64 -29.26
N LEU A 69 0.68 -40.38 -29.04
CA LEU A 69 0.56 -39.29 -29.99
C LEU A 69 1.78 -39.23 -30.93
N ARG A 70 1.49 -38.96 -32.19
CA ARG A 70 2.37 -38.84 -33.36
C ARG A 70 3.18 -37.52 -33.30
N PRO A 71 4.44 -37.48 -33.78
CA PRO A 71 5.29 -36.30 -33.64
C PRO A 71 4.91 -35.22 -34.66
N GLN A 72 4.62 -34.01 -34.18
CA GLN A 72 4.56 -32.81 -35.01
C GLN A 72 5.87 -32.01 -34.83
N THR A 73 6.47 -31.72 -35.97
CA THR A 73 7.63 -30.87 -36.23
C THR A 73 7.57 -29.53 -35.51
N THR A 74 8.57 -29.24 -34.69
CA THR A 74 8.84 -27.90 -34.16
C THR A 74 9.66 -27.11 -35.18
N THR A 75 9.01 -26.16 -35.86
CA THR A 75 9.72 -25.08 -36.57
C THR A 75 10.26 -24.11 -35.52
N SER A 76 11.58 -24.11 -35.37
CA SER A 76 12.37 -23.04 -34.76
C SER A 76 12.10 -21.74 -35.50
N MET A 77 11.45 -20.77 -34.84
CA MET A 77 11.46 -19.37 -35.27
C MET A 77 12.43 -18.63 -34.36
N VAL A 78 13.66 -18.47 -34.82
CA VAL A 78 14.60 -17.46 -34.31
C VAL A 78 14.12 -16.12 -34.85
N ALA A 79 13.50 -15.31 -34.02
CA ALA A 79 13.25 -13.90 -34.33
C ALA A 79 14.58 -13.15 -34.18
N THR A 80 15.08 -12.60 -35.29
CA THR A 80 16.28 -11.76 -35.31
C THR A 80 15.94 -10.34 -34.84
N ASP A 81 16.79 -9.82 -33.95
CA ASP A 81 16.69 -8.56 -33.16
C ASP A 81 16.53 -7.23 -33.92
N GLU A 82 16.33 -7.20 -35.24
CA GLU A 82 16.35 -5.93 -36.00
C GLU A 82 14.97 -5.27 -36.23
N ALA A 83 13.87 -5.88 -35.81
CA ALA A 83 12.52 -5.32 -36.05
C ALA A 83 12.02 -4.36 -34.96
N LEU A 84 12.75 -4.16 -33.86
CA LEU A 84 12.30 -3.34 -32.72
C LEU A 84 12.83 -1.88 -32.73
N LEU A 85 13.56 -1.46 -33.77
CA LEU A 85 14.31 -0.20 -33.80
C LEU A 85 13.84 0.83 -34.86
N SER A 86 12.55 0.88 -35.17
CA SER A 86 11.99 1.98 -35.96
C SER A 86 11.33 3.03 -35.06
N THR A 87 12.14 3.90 -34.45
CA THR A 87 11.68 5.11 -33.76
C THR A 87 11.55 6.27 -34.76
N GLY A 88 10.38 6.92 -34.78
CA GLY A 88 10.16 8.17 -35.49
C GLY A 88 11.00 9.32 -34.92
N PRO A 89 11.12 10.45 -35.63
CA PRO A 89 12.03 11.53 -35.25
C PRO A 89 11.42 12.36 -34.11
N GLY A 90 11.83 12.05 -32.89
CA GLY A 90 11.50 12.80 -31.68
C GLY A 90 12.39 12.33 -30.53
N GLY A 91 13.61 12.86 -30.47
CA GLY A 91 14.57 12.50 -29.42
C GLY A 91 14.11 12.96 -28.04
N GLY A 92 13.95 12.01 -27.12
CA GLY A 92 13.73 12.25 -25.69
C GLY A 92 13.55 10.93 -24.92
N GLY A 93 14.54 10.59 -24.08
CA GLY A 93 14.47 9.65 -22.95
C GLY A 93 13.66 8.36 -23.13
N LEU A 94 14.28 7.30 -23.64
CA LEU A 94 13.74 5.95 -23.57
C LEU A 94 13.80 5.46 -22.11
N PHE A 95 12.64 5.00 -21.59
CA PHE A 95 12.34 4.32 -20.30
C PHE A 95 11.45 5.04 -19.27
N THR A 96 11.16 6.36 -19.36
CA THR A 96 10.34 7.05 -18.34
C THR A 96 9.25 7.99 -18.86
N ALA A 97 9.06 8.12 -20.17
CA ALA A 97 8.01 8.97 -20.72
C ALA A 97 6.66 8.24 -20.68
N SER A 98 5.81 8.55 -19.70
CA SER A 98 4.42 8.08 -19.62
C SER A 98 3.48 9.05 -20.33
N ASN A 99 2.62 8.55 -21.22
CA ASN A 99 1.58 9.34 -21.88
C ASN A 99 0.24 9.12 -21.14
N PRO A 100 -0.52 10.19 -20.77
CA PRO A 100 -1.82 10.04 -20.14
C PRO A 100 -2.85 9.26 -20.98
N GLU A 101 -2.74 9.32 -22.30
CA GLU A 101 -3.68 8.63 -23.20
C GLU A 101 -3.56 7.10 -23.13
N ASP A 102 -2.36 6.57 -22.92
CA ASP A 102 -2.15 5.13 -22.79
C ASP A 102 -2.85 4.55 -21.54
N ARG A 103 -3.19 5.43 -20.58
CA ARG A 103 -3.87 5.09 -19.32
C ARG A 103 -5.37 5.38 -19.35
N ARG A 104 -5.89 6.02 -20.41
CA ARG A 104 -7.33 6.25 -20.53
C ARG A 104 -8.02 4.91 -20.77
N VAL A 105 -8.93 4.56 -19.88
CA VAL A 105 -9.78 3.37 -20.04
C VAL A 105 -11.17 3.84 -20.44
N LEU A 106 -11.55 3.52 -21.67
CA LEU A 106 -12.90 3.73 -22.19
C LEU A 106 -13.69 2.40 -22.15
N PRO A 107 -14.99 2.44 -21.89
CA PRO A 107 -15.84 1.27 -22.05
C PRO A 107 -15.99 0.93 -23.55
N GLU A 108 -15.59 -0.29 -23.96
CA GLU A 108 -15.57 -0.72 -25.38
C GLU A 108 -16.97 -0.69 -26.03
N ALA A 109 -18.03 -0.92 -25.26
CA ALA A 109 -19.40 -0.77 -25.69
C ALA A 109 -20.30 -0.44 -24.48
N PRO A 110 -20.80 0.80 -24.34
CA PRO A 110 -21.67 1.17 -23.23
C PRO A 110 -22.96 0.36 -23.20
N ASN A 111 -23.45 -0.16 -24.34
CA ASN A 111 -24.60 -1.09 -24.45
C ASN A 111 -25.87 -0.66 -23.68
N GLY A 112 -26.06 0.63 -23.41
CA GLY A 112 -27.18 1.16 -22.61
C GLY A 112 -26.95 1.18 -21.10
N ARG A 113 -25.75 0.79 -20.62
CA ARG A 113 -25.32 0.89 -19.23
C ARG A 113 -25.21 2.34 -18.77
N ALA A 114 -25.43 2.57 -17.48
CA ALA A 114 -25.10 3.86 -16.88
C ALA A 114 -23.59 4.07 -16.89
N GLN A 115 -23.13 5.20 -17.43
CA GLN A 115 -21.71 5.53 -17.50
C GLN A 115 -21.38 6.60 -16.46
N PHE A 116 -20.24 6.45 -15.81
CA PHE A 116 -19.64 7.51 -14.99
C PHE A 116 -18.17 7.73 -15.32
N LYS A 117 -17.70 8.97 -15.19
CA LYS A 117 -16.33 9.38 -15.49
C LYS A 117 -15.56 9.70 -14.22
N VAL A 118 -14.36 9.12 -14.11
CA VAL A 118 -13.44 9.31 -13.00
C VAL A 118 -12.14 9.91 -13.52
N VAL A 119 -11.73 11.03 -12.94
CA VAL A 119 -10.43 11.65 -13.20
C VAL A 119 -9.59 11.60 -11.94
N TYR A 120 -8.35 11.12 -12.03
CA TYR A 120 -7.47 11.05 -10.88
C TYR A 120 -6.09 11.67 -11.13
N VAL A 121 -5.52 12.26 -10.09
CA VAL A 121 -4.16 12.80 -10.04
C VAL A 121 -3.44 12.18 -8.84
N VAL A 122 -2.34 11.49 -9.11
CA VAL A 122 -1.55 10.79 -8.08
C VAL A 122 -0.06 11.02 -8.28
N LEU A 123 0.71 10.97 -7.19
CA LEU A 123 2.17 10.93 -7.25
C LEU A 123 2.70 9.53 -7.58
N GLU A 124 2.07 8.51 -6.99
CA GLU A 124 2.47 7.11 -7.06
C GLU A 124 1.99 6.46 -8.34
N SER A 125 2.92 6.01 -9.19
CA SER A 125 2.60 5.34 -10.46
C SER A 125 1.94 3.98 -10.26
N GLN A 126 2.17 3.33 -9.11
CA GLN A 126 1.65 1.97 -8.86
C GLN A 126 0.11 1.94 -8.86
N TYR A 127 -0.53 2.97 -8.28
CA TYR A 127 -1.99 3.11 -8.28
C TYR A 127 -2.57 3.22 -9.69
N GLN A 128 -1.79 3.65 -10.69
CA GLN A 128 -2.28 3.76 -12.06
C GLN A 128 -2.59 2.39 -12.66
N SER A 129 -1.72 1.40 -12.40
CA SER A 129 -1.90 0.03 -12.88
C SER A 129 -3.15 -0.61 -12.25
N SER A 130 -3.31 -0.45 -10.93
CA SER A 130 -4.44 -0.98 -10.18
C SER A 130 -5.75 -0.32 -10.57
N MET A 131 -5.75 1.00 -10.78
CA MET A 131 -6.93 1.74 -11.23
C MET A 131 -7.35 1.33 -12.64
N THR A 132 -6.38 1.15 -13.54
CA THR A 132 -6.62 0.63 -14.90
C THR A 132 -7.21 -0.78 -14.85
N ALA A 133 -6.68 -1.66 -13.99
CA ALA A 133 -7.19 -3.00 -13.80
C ALA A 133 -8.62 -2.98 -13.23
N ALA A 134 -8.89 -2.16 -12.22
CA ALA A 134 -10.23 -1.98 -11.63
C ALA A 134 -11.24 -1.50 -12.67
N ALA A 135 -10.90 -0.48 -13.47
CA ALA A 135 -11.76 0.04 -14.52
C ALA A 135 -12.08 -1.02 -15.58
N LYS A 136 -11.09 -1.81 -16.01
CA LYS A 136 -11.28 -2.91 -16.96
C LYS A 136 -12.17 -4.02 -16.37
N ARG A 137 -11.99 -4.35 -15.10
CA ARG A 137 -12.82 -5.34 -14.38
C ARG A 137 -14.28 -4.90 -14.32
N ILE A 138 -14.54 -3.65 -13.95
CA ILE A 138 -15.90 -3.07 -13.97
C ILE A 138 -16.47 -3.13 -15.38
N ASN A 139 -15.74 -2.65 -16.38
CA ASN A 139 -16.25 -2.58 -17.75
C ASN A 139 -16.54 -3.95 -18.38
N ALA A 140 -15.82 -5.00 -17.96
CA ALA A 140 -16.00 -6.38 -18.42
C ALA A 140 -17.00 -7.18 -17.58
N GLY A 141 -17.11 -6.91 -16.28
CA GLY A 141 -17.90 -7.70 -15.33
C GLY A 141 -19.28 -7.13 -15.01
N GLN A 142 -19.46 -5.81 -15.09
CA GLN A 142 -20.71 -5.15 -14.71
C GLN A 142 -21.70 -5.04 -15.88
N GLU A 143 -22.90 -5.57 -15.69
CA GLU A 143 -23.96 -5.58 -16.71
C GLU A 143 -24.71 -4.25 -16.82
N SER A 144 -24.78 -3.49 -15.72
CA SER A 144 -25.64 -2.30 -15.61
C SER A 144 -24.88 -0.98 -15.60
N VAL A 145 -23.60 -1.02 -15.25
CA VAL A 145 -22.74 0.17 -15.08
C VAL A 145 -21.43 0.00 -15.84
N CYS A 146 -20.89 1.11 -16.34
CA CYS A 146 -19.55 1.17 -16.91
C CYS A 146 -18.84 2.46 -16.48
N VAL A 147 -17.51 2.44 -16.53
CA VAL A 147 -16.66 3.53 -16.06
C VAL A 147 -15.69 3.98 -17.15
N GLU A 148 -15.57 5.29 -17.31
CA GLU A 148 -14.43 5.91 -17.97
C GLU A 148 -13.45 6.38 -16.90
N VAL A 149 -12.18 6.01 -17.05
CA VAL A 149 -11.13 6.43 -16.13
C VAL A 149 -10.01 7.13 -16.89
N VAL A 150 -9.63 8.31 -16.41
CA VAL A 150 -8.48 9.08 -16.91
C VAL A 150 -7.55 9.44 -15.77
N GLY A 151 -6.26 9.16 -15.94
CA GLY A 151 -5.26 9.28 -14.89
C GLY A 151 -4.05 10.09 -15.28
N TYR A 152 -3.64 11.01 -14.40
CA TYR A 152 -2.45 11.84 -14.56
C TYR A 152 -1.47 11.60 -13.41
N LEU A 153 -0.17 11.49 -13.72
CA LEU A 153 0.84 11.64 -12.68
C LEU A 153 0.98 13.13 -12.36
N LEU A 154 1.23 13.44 -11.10
CA LEU A 154 1.32 14.81 -10.64
C LEU A 154 2.32 15.63 -11.47
N GLU A 155 3.51 15.08 -11.74
CA GLU A 155 4.56 15.74 -12.51
C GLU A 155 4.19 15.99 -13.98
N GLU A 156 3.25 15.22 -14.56
CA GLU A 156 2.82 15.39 -15.95
C GLU A 156 2.03 16.68 -16.16
N LEU A 157 1.44 17.23 -15.09
CA LEU A 157 0.73 18.51 -15.11
C LEU A 157 1.67 19.71 -15.25
N ARG A 158 3.00 19.49 -15.24
CA ARG A 158 3.97 20.50 -15.65
C ARG A 158 3.88 20.81 -17.14
N ASP A 159 3.59 19.81 -17.96
CA ASP A 159 3.42 19.99 -19.40
C ASP A 159 2.10 20.73 -19.69
N PRO A 160 2.14 21.91 -20.34
CA PRO A 160 0.94 22.65 -20.73
C PRO A 160 -0.05 21.82 -21.55
N ALA A 161 0.42 20.91 -22.40
CA ALA A 161 -0.45 20.08 -23.24
C ALA A 161 -1.27 19.11 -22.38
N ASN A 162 -0.62 18.46 -21.41
CA ASN A 162 -1.29 17.56 -20.47
C ASN A 162 -2.22 18.33 -19.52
N TYR A 163 -1.85 19.53 -19.10
CA TYR A 163 -2.69 20.36 -18.23
C TYR A 163 -3.98 20.81 -18.92
N GLU A 164 -3.92 21.18 -20.21
CA GLU A 164 -5.14 21.53 -20.96
C GLU A 164 -6.04 20.32 -21.20
N ARG A 165 -5.47 19.12 -21.43
CA ARG A 165 -6.24 17.87 -21.47
C ARG A 165 -6.88 17.56 -20.13
N PHE A 166 -6.13 17.68 -19.05
CA PHE A 166 -6.63 17.51 -17.69
C PHE A 166 -7.82 18.42 -17.41
N LYS A 167 -7.74 19.72 -17.76
CA LYS A 167 -8.86 20.66 -17.64
C LYS A 167 -10.08 20.24 -18.48
N ALA A 168 -9.85 19.70 -19.68
CA ALA A 168 -10.94 19.20 -20.52
C ALA A 168 -11.61 17.97 -19.88
N ASP A 169 -10.84 17.06 -19.27
CA ASP A 169 -11.34 15.85 -18.63
C ASP A 169 -12.07 16.10 -17.31
N VAL A 170 -11.61 17.07 -16.54
CA VAL A 170 -12.24 17.46 -15.27
C VAL A 170 -13.61 18.09 -15.51
N LYS A 171 -13.85 18.69 -16.68
CA LYS A 171 -15.10 19.39 -17.01
C LYS A 171 -16.34 18.49 -16.99
N ASP A 172 -16.19 17.24 -17.42
CA ASP A 172 -17.26 16.24 -17.54
C ASP A 172 -17.09 15.08 -16.56
N ALA A 173 -16.17 15.20 -15.59
CA ALA A 173 -15.97 14.17 -14.58
C ALA A 173 -17.11 14.12 -13.56
N ASN A 174 -17.56 12.91 -13.22
CA ASN A 174 -18.45 12.67 -12.09
C ASN A 174 -17.67 12.64 -10.78
N ILE A 175 -16.50 11.99 -10.79
CA ILE A 175 -15.65 11.78 -9.62
C ILE A 175 -14.25 12.32 -9.90
N PHE A 176 -13.73 13.14 -8.98
CA PHE A 176 -12.31 13.50 -8.95
C PHE A 176 -11.60 12.83 -7.78
N ILE A 177 -10.41 12.26 -8.02
CA ILE A 177 -9.56 11.67 -6.98
C ILE A 177 -8.18 12.33 -6.97
N GLY A 178 -7.72 12.81 -5.82
CA GLY A 178 -6.37 13.35 -5.63
C GLY A 178 -5.63 12.65 -4.50
N SER A 179 -4.36 12.31 -4.67
CA SER A 179 -3.54 11.70 -3.61
C SER A 179 -2.08 12.14 -3.67
N LEU A 180 -1.47 12.35 -2.49
CA LEU A 180 -0.05 12.69 -2.30
C LEU A 180 0.41 13.93 -3.08
N ILE A 181 -0.47 14.94 -3.20
CA ILE A 181 -0.17 16.18 -3.90
C ILE A 181 0.53 17.13 -2.92
N PHE A 182 1.87 17.09 -2.89
CA PHE A 182 2.72 17.86 -1.97
C PHE A 182 3.63 18.90 -2.64
N VAL A 183 3.43 19.17 -3.92
CA VAL A 183 4.18 20.18 -4.68
C VAL A 183 3.31 21.41 -4.86
N GLN A 184 3.66 22.53 -4.21
CA GLN A 184 2.85 23.77 -4.19
C GLN A 184 2.42 24.22 -5.59
N GLU A 185 3.35 24.31 -6.54
CA GLU A 185 3.07 24.73 -7.93
C GLU A 185 1.99 23.85 -8.59
N LEU A 186 2.04 22.54 -8.36
CA LEU A 186 1.13 21.57 -8.97
C LEU A 186 -0.19 21.49 -8.20
N ALA A 187 -0.16 21.69 -6.89
CA ALA A 187 -1.34 21.82 -6.05
C ALA A 187 -2.20 23.01 -6.49
N GLU A 188 -1.58 24.17 -6.74
CA GLU A 188 -2.26 25.37 -7.25
C GLU A 188 -2.94 25.12 -8.60
N LYS A 189 -2.24 24.44 -9.54
CA LYS A 189 -2.82 24.03 -10.84
C LYS A 189 -4.03 23.09 -10.67
N VAL A 190 -3.93 22.10 -9.79
CA VAL A 190 -5.04 21.18 -9.53
C VAL A 190 -6.23 21.93 -8.94
N VAL A 191 -6.00 22.85 -8.00
CA VAL A 191 -7.06 23.70 -7.42
C VAL A 191 -7.70 24.58 -8.48
N GLU A 192 -6.92 25.26 -9.33
CA GLU A 192 -7.43 26.12 -10.41
C GLU A 192 -8.35 25.37 -11.37
N ALA A 193 -8.00 24.12 -11.71
CA ALA A 193 -8.80 23.30 -12.61
C ALA A 193 -10.05 22.70 -11.95
N VAL A 194 -9.96 22.23 -10.70
CA VAL A 194 -11.00 21.42 -10.06
C VAL A 194 -11.97 22.26 -9.22
N GLU A 195 -11.51 23.30 -8.51
CA GLU A 195 -12.34 24.09 -7.60
C GLU A 195 -13.57 24.71 -8.29
N PRO A 196 -13.49 25.28 -9.51
CA PRO A 196 -14.66 25.84 -10.19
C PRO A 196 -15.73 24.79 -10.56
N LEU A 197 -15.33 23.52 -10.66
CA LEU A 197 -16.17 22.41 -11.09
C LEU A 197 -16.61 21.52 -9.91
N ARG A 198 -16.05 21.75 -8.71
CA ARG A 198 -16.30 20.99 -7.49
C ARG A 198 -17.80 20.78 -7.20
N ASP A 199 -18.62 21.80 -7.40
CA ASP A 199 -20.05 21.71 -7.09
C ASP A 199 -20.83 20.94 -8.15
N GLN A 200 -20.33 20.87 -9.39
CA GLN A 200 -20.92 20.10 -10.50
C GLN A 200 -20.59 18.61 -10.40
N MET A 201 -19.40 18.26 -9.90
CA MET A 201 -18.99 16.87 -9.68
C MET A 201 -19.84 16.19 -8.60
N ASP A 202 -20.13 14.92 -8.76
CA ASP A 202 -20.87 14.13 -7.79
C ASP A 202 -20.05 13.87 -6.52
N ALA A 203 -18.73 13.60 -6.68
CA ALA A 203 -17.80 13.42 -5.58
C ALA A 203 -16.40 13.96 -5.90
N VAL A 204 -15.75 14.54 -4.90
CA VAL A 204 -14.35 14.98 -4.95
C VAL A 204 -13.65 14.37 -3.76
N VAL A 205 -12.80 13.37 -3.99
CA VAL A 205 -12.13 12.60 -2.94
C VAL A 205 -10.64 12.93 -2.93
N ILE A 206 -10.20 13.63 -1.89
CA ILE A 206 -8.79 14.00 -1.74
C ILE A 206 -8.19 13.23 -0.55
N PHE A 207 -7.28 12.32 -0.86
CA PHE A 207 -6.41 11.62 0.08
C PHE A 207 -5.21 12.51 0.47
N PRO A 208 -4.43 12.12 1.50
CA PRO A 208 -3.44 13.00 2.12
C PRO A 208 -2.60 13.82 1.12
N SER A 209 -2.87 15.12 1.06
CA SER A 209 -2.27 16.10 0.16
C SER A 209 -2.16 17.47 0.85
N MET A 210 -1.65 18.48 0.15
CA MET A 210 -1.58 19.84 0.71
C MET A 210 -2.95 20.37 1.17
N PRO A 211 -3.00 21.19 2.23
CA PRO A 211 -4.26 21.67 2.82
C PRO A 211 -5.18 22.36 1.82
N GLU A 212 -4.63 23.05 0.82
CA GLU A 212 -5.41 23.71 -0.22
C GLU A 212 -6.19 22.73 -1.10
N VAL A 213 -5.56 21.62 -1.49
CA VAL A 213 -6.20 20.54 -2.24
C VAL A 213 -7.22 19.82 -1.36
N MET A 214 -6.85 19.50 -0.11
CA MET A 214 -7.71 18.80 0.85
C MET A 214 -9.02 19.55 1.15
N ARG A 215 -9.05 20.88 1.05
CA ARG A 215 -10.27 21.68 1.25
C ARG A 215 -11.33 21.41 0.18
N MET A 216 -10.93 20.96 -1.00
CA MET A 216 -11.86 20.65 -2.08
C MET A 216 -12.68 19.38 -1.83
N ASN A 217 -12.28 18.54 -0.86
CA ASN A 217 -12.95 17.27 -0.55
C ASN A 217 -14.47 17.45 -0.35
N LYS A 218 -15.25 16.63 -1.05
CA LYS A 218 -16.71 16.66 -1.14
C LYS A 218 -17.22 15.23 -1.32
N VAL A 219 -17.86 14.69 -0.29
CA VAL A 219 -18.52 13.39 -0.35
C VAL A 219 -19.92 13.58 0.25
N GLY A 220 -20.94 13.69 -0.60
CA GLY A 220 -22.27 14.11 -0.17
C GLY A 220 -22.26 15.42 0.62
N SER A 221 -22.81 15.40 1.83
CA SER A 221 -22.83 16.52 2.77
C SER A 221 -21.57 16.65 3.63
N PHE A 222 -20.63 15.70 3.52
CA PHE A 222 -19.38 15.70 4.26
C PHE A 222 -18.32 16.57 3.57
N THR A 223 -17.74 17.47 4.37
CA THR A 223 -16.59 18.29 4.00
C THR A 223 -15.62 18.33 5.17
N MET A 224 -14.35 18.62 4.90
CA MET A 224 -13.32 18.74 5.96
C MET A 224 -13.64 19.85 6.98
N ALA A 225 -14.47 20.84 6.61
CA ALA A 225 -14.96 21.86 7.53
C ALA A 225 -15.86 21.27 8.64
N ASN A 226 -16.59 20.18 8.37
CA ASN A 226 -17.46 19.53 9.35
C ASN A 226 -16.67 18.87 10.50
N LEU A 227 -15.40 18.51 10.27
CA LEU A 227 -14.50 17.96 11.30
C LEU A 227 -13.97 19.03 12.27
N GLY A 228 -14.08 20.32 11.91
CA GLY A 228 -13.59 21.45 12.71
C GLY A 228 -14.46 21.84 13.91
N GLN A 229 -15.61 21.21 14.12
CA GLN A 229 -16.53 21.54 15.23
C GLN A 229 -16.14 20.86 16.57
N SER A 230 -15.21 19.88 16.57
CA SER A 230 -14.67 19.29 17.81
C SER A 230 -13.44 20.06 18.30
N LYS A 231 -13.67 21.04 19.18
CA LYS A 231 -12.69 22.07 19.64
C LYS A 231 -11.40 21.58 20.33
N SER A 232 -11.18 20.29 20.60
CA SER A 232 -9.99 19.86 21.37
C SER A 232 -8.95 18.99 20.63
N ILE A 233 -9.31 18.29 19.55
CA ILE A 233 -8.39 17.32 18.91
C ILE A 233 -7.64 17.95 17.73
N VAL A 234 -8.28 18.89 17.02
CA VAL A 234 -7.72 19.54 15.82
C VAL A 234 -6.74 20.65 16.18
N ALA A 235 -6.90 21.28 17.35
CA ALA A 235 -5.99 22.35 17.81
C ALA A 235 -4.56 21.82 18.07
N ASP A 236 -4.44 20.59 18.58
CA ASP A 236 -3.15 19.94 18.77
C ASP A 236 -2.56 19.47 17.43
N PHE A 237 -3.40 18.98 16.52
CA PHE A 237 -3.02 18.60 15.16
C PHE A 237 -2.50 19.79 14.32
N MET A 238 -3.13 20.95 14.48
CA MET A 238 -2.73 22.19 13.80
C MET A 238 -1.52 22.87 14.47
N LYS A 239 -1.23 22.58 15.74
CA LYS A 239 -0.01 23.06 16.42
C LYS A 239 1.25 22.28 16.00
N GLN A 240 1.11 20.99 15.68
CA GLN A 240 2.18 20.18 15.09
C GLN A 240 2.57 20.67 13.68
N LYS A 241 1.63 21.32 12.98
CA LYS A 241 1.77 21.88 11.61
C LYS A 241 2.83 22.98 11.43
N LYS A 242 3.47 23.44 12.49
CA LYS A 242 4.54 24.48 12.41
C LYS A 242 5.96 23.91 12.40
N ALA A 243 6.11 22.59 12.48
CA ALA A 243 7.40 21.92 12.40
C ALA A 243 7.27 20.65 11.54
N GLN A 244 7.94 20.68 10.38
CA GLN A 244 8.47 19.51 9.67
C GLN A 244 7.56 18.76 8.68
N ASP A 245 8.15 18.60 7.48
CA ASP A 245 8.07 17.58 6.43
C ASP A 245 6.79 16.73 6.27
N GLY A 246 6.43 16.48 5.00
CA GLY A 246 5.21 15.83 4.55
C GLY A 246 4.88 14.45 5.14
N SER A 247 5.81 13.80 5.85
CA SER A 247 5.58 12.55 6.59
C SER A 247 4.58 12.72 7.75
N SER A 248 4.51 13.91 8.38
CA SER A 248 3.59 14.16 9.50
C SER A 248 2.10 14.17 9.09
N PHE A 249 1.80 14.40 7.81
CA PHE A 249 0.42 14.54 7.34
C PHE A 249 -0.24 13.20 7.06
N GLU A 250 0.52 12.22 6.57
CA GLU A 250 0.05 10.85 6.33
C GLU A 250 -0.31 10.15 7.64
N GLU A 251 0.59 10.18 8.63
CA GLU A 251 0.31 9.73 10.00
C GLU A 251 -0.90 10.44 10.58
N GLY A 252 -1.03 11.73 10.25
CA GLY A 252 -2.14 12.54 10.67
C GLY A 252 -3.49 12.10 10.10
N MET A 253 -3.52 11.64 8.85
CA MET A 253 -4.74 11.12 8.22
C MET A 253 -5.06 9.69 8.65
N LEU A 254 -4.05 8.84 8.88
CA LEU A 254 -4.24 7.54 9.50
C LEU A 254 -4.78 7.67 10.93
N LYS A 255 -4.29 8.68 11.67
CA LYS A 255 -4.87 9.06 12.96
C LYS A 255 -6.30 9.59 12.80
N LEU A 256 -6.59 10.34 11.74
CA LEU A 256 -7.96 10.77 11.43
C LEU A 256 -8.86 9.56 11.19
N LEU A 257 -8.47 8.57 10.38
CA LEU A 257 -9.22 7.31 10.20
C LEU A 257 -9.49 6.59 11.53
N ARG A 258 -8.47 6.46 12.38
CA ARG A 258 -8.59 5.81 13.69
C ARG A 258 -9.48 6.59 14.66
N THR A 259 -9.66 7.90 14.45
CA THR A 259 -10.40 8.79 15.37
C THR A 259 -11.78 9.21 14.84
N LEU A 260 -12.00 9.16 13.52
CA LEU A 260 -13.26 9.46 12.84
C LEU A 260 -14.44 8.70 13.44
N PRO A 261 -14.39 7.37 13.71
CA PRO A 261 -15.49 6.65 14.34
C PRO A 261 -15.95 7.24 15.68
N LYS A 262 -15.03 7.84 16.45
CA LYS A 262 -15.35 8.48 17.74
C LYS A 262 -16.07 9.82 17.55
N VAL A 263 -15.84 10.49 16.42
CA VAL A 263 -16.47 11.77 16.06
C VAL A 263 -17.82 11.55 15.39
N LEU A 264 -18.02 10.42 14.68
CA LEU A 264 -19.27 10.07 13.99
C LEU A 264 -20.51 10.12 14.89
N LYS A 265 -20.39 9.77 16.17
CA LYS A 265 -21.51 9.80 17.13
C LYS A 265 -22.06 11.20 17.42
N TYR A 266 -21.32 12.25 17.04
CA TYR A 266 -21.71 13.65 17.25
C TYR A 266 -22.22 14.33 15.98
N LEU A 267 -22.19 13.63 14.84
CA LEU A 267 -22.69 14.14 13.56
C LEU A 267 -24.17 13.76 13.36
N PRO A 268 -24.97 14.63 12.72
CA PRO A 268 -26.32 14.26 12.26
C PRO A 268 -26.28 13.02 11.37
N GLY A 269 -27.33 12.21 11.39
CA GLY A 269 -27.38 10.89 10.74
C GLY A 269 -26.89 10.88 9.29
N ASP A 270 -27.31 11.85 8.48
CA ASP A 270 -26.93 11.93 7.07
C ASP A 270 -25.44 12.29 6.89
N LYS A 271 -24.94 13.25 7.66
CA LYS A 271 -23.51 13.60 7.67
C LYS A 271 -22.63 12.47 8.19
N ALA A 272 -23.14 11.69 9.14
CA ALA A 272 -22.45 10.53 9.67
C ALA A 272 -22.37 9.39 8.64
N LYS A 273 -23.41 9.20 7.82
CA LYS A 273 -23.36 8.26 6.68
C LYS A 273 -22.29 8.68 5.69
N ASP A 274 -22.29 9.95 5.26
CA ASP A 274 -21.29 10.44 4.31
C ASP A 274 -19.85 10.37 4.83
N ALA A 275 -19.66 10.67 6.12
CA ALA A 275 -18.35 10.52 6.75
C ALA A 275 -17.89 9.04 6.84
N LYS A 276 -18.82 8.08 6.98
CA LYS A 276 -18.52 6.65 6.87
C LYS A 276 -18.16 6.28 5.43
N SER A 277 -18.88 6.77 4.44
CA SER A 277 -18.57 6.52 3.02
C SER A 277 -17.18 7.03 2.66
N PHE A 278 -16.80 8.23 3.12
CA PHE A 278 -15.43 8.73 2.97
C PHE A 278 -14.39 7.83 3.67
N MET A 279 -14.68 7.36 4.88
CA MET A 279 -13.79 6.44 5.61
C MET A 279 -13.60 5.11 4.87
N MET A 280 -14.68 4.52 4.37
CA MET A 280 -14.64 3.28 3.58
C MET A 280 -13.85 3.48 2.28
N THR A 281 -14.13 4.57 1.56
CA THR A 281 -13.39 4.98 0.35
C THR A 281 -11.90 5.08 0.64
N PHE A 282 -11.53 5.66 1.78
CA PHE A 282 -10.12 5.78 2.15
C PHE A 282 -9.50 4.45 2.59
N GLN A 283 -10.26 3.54 3.20
CA GLN A 283 -9.78 2.17 3.46
C GLN A 283 -9.54 1.40 2.15
N TYR A 284 -10.44 1.47 1.17
CA TYR A 284 -10.20 0.87 -0.14
C TYR A 284 -8.95 1.43 -0.80
N TRP A 285 -8.77 2.75 -0.74
CA TRP A 285 -7.57 3.38 -1.27
C TRP A 285 -6.30 2.88 -0.59
N LEU A 286 -6.27 2.82 0.75
CA LEU A 286 -5.12 2.27 1.49
C LEU A 286 -4.84 0.80 1.18
N GLY A 287 -5.88 0.03 0.82
CA GLY A 287 -5.73 -1.34 0.36
C GLY A 287 -5.11 -1.43 -1.03
N GLY A 288 -5.35 -0.45 -1.90
CA GLY A 288 -4.66 -0.24 -3.19
C GLY A 288 -4.90 -1.29 -4.29
N SER A 289 -5.37 -2.49 -3.93
CA SER A 289 -5.54 -3.58 -4.87
C SER A 289 -6.62 -3.29 -5.92
N PRO A 290 -6.55 -3.91 -7.12
CA PRO A 290 -7.58 -3.77 -8.13
C PRO A 290 -8.99 -4.06 -7.62
N GLU A 291 -9.16 -5.05 -6.72
CA GLU A 291 -10.46 -5.42 -6.15
C GLU A 291 -10.97 -4.38 -5.14
N ASN A 292 -10.06 -3.80 -4.34
CA ASN A 292 -10.39 -2.71 -3.43
C ASN A 292 -10.81 -1.46 -4.22
N LEU A 293 -10.06 -1.10 -5.27
CA LEU A 293 -10.38 0.06 -6.11
C LEU A 293 -11.65 -0.15 -6.93
N GLU A 294 -11.91 -1.37 -7.41
CA GLU A 294 -13.19 -1.75 -8.03
C GLU A 294 -14.36 -1.48 -7.07
N SER A 295 -14.28 -2.03 -5.86
CA SER A 295 -15.29 -1.84 -4.81
C SER A 295 -15.44 -0.36 -4.42
N MET A 296 -14.34 0.39 -4.38
CA MET A 296 -14.34 1.83 -4.11
C MET A 296 -15.13 2.60 -5.16
N LEU A 297 -14.84 2.37 -6.45
CA LEU A 297 -15.49 3.06 -7.55
C LEU A 297 -16.98 2.72 -7.62
N LEU A 298 -17.34 1.45 -7.46
CA LEU A 298 -18.73 1.00 -7.43
C LEU A 298 -19.49 1.59 -6.24
N ASN A 299 -18.90 1.61 -5.04
CA ASN A 299 -19.51 2.19 -3.86
C ASN A 299 -19.75 3.71 -4.01
N LEU A 300 -18.77 4.45 -4.54
CA LEU A 300 -18.91 5.87 -4.83
C LEU A 300 -19.98 6.13 -5.90
N ALA A 301 -20.01 5.30 -6.95
CA ALA A 301 -20.98 5.42 -8.02
C ALA A 301 -22.42 5.19 -7.51
N ASP A 302 -22.63 4.11 -6.77
CA ASP A 302 -23.94 3.76 -6.20
C ASP A 302 -24.45 4.80 -5.19
N THR A 303 -23.53 5.40 -4.42
CA THR A 303 -23.90 6.34 -3.35
C THR A 303 -24.06 7.78 -3.82
N TYR A 304 -23.26 8.23 -4.79
CA TYR A 304 -23.17 9.67 -5.14
C TYR A 304 -23.38 10.02 -6.61
N VAL A 305 -23.07 9.11 -7.56
CA VAL A 305 -23.05 9.49 -8.97
C VAL A 305 -24.44 9.66 -9.56
N THR A 306 -24.71 10.86 -10.08
CA THR A 306 -25.93 11.18 -10.79
C THR A 306 -26.09 10.27 -12.01
N GLY A 307 -27.19 9.51 -12.04
CA GLY A 307 -27.46 8.55 -13.11
C GLY A 307 -27.21 7.09 -12.71
N VAL A 308 -26.55 6.85 -11.59
CA VAL A 308 -26.39 5.52 -10.95
C VAL A 308 -27.17 5.44 -9.64
N VAL A 309 -27.08 6.49 -8.81
CA VAL A 309 -27.71 6.55 -7.48
C VAL A 309 -29.19 6.20 -7.49
N GLY A 310 -29.59 5.32 -6.58
CA GLY A 310 -30.99 4.98 -6.31
C GLY A 310 -31.69 4.22 -7.43
N LYS A 311 -30.93 3.67 -8.38
CA LYS A 311 -31.43 2.86 -9.50
C LYS A 311 -31.13 1.37 -9.34
N ASP A 312 -30.55 0.96 -8.21
CA ASP A 312 -30.17 -0.42 -7.91
C ASP A 312 -29.35 -1.09 -9.03
N LEU A 313 -28.42 -0.31 -9.62
CA LEU A 313 -27.58 -0.76 -10.75
C LEU A 313 -26.29 -1.46 -10.31
N VAL A 314 -25.91 -1.29 -9.04
CA VAL A 314 -24.75 -1.95 -8.43
C VAL A 314 -25.29 -2.93 -7.40
N ALA A 315 -24.96 -4.22 -7.54
CA ALA A 315 -25.38 -5.20 -6.55
C ALA A 315 -24.52 -5.06 -5.29
N GLU A 316 -25.14 -5.22 -4.11
CA GLU A 316 -24.41 -5.18 -2.82
C GLU A 316 -23.29 -6.23 -2.77
N ALA A 317 -23.48 -7.38 -3.44
CA ALA A 317 -22.48 -8.44 -3.53
C ALA A 317 -21.23 -8.05 -4.35
N ASP A 318 -21.31 -7.02 -5.18
CA ASP A 318 -20.18 -6.54 -6.01
C ASP A 318 -19.29 -5.55 -5.24
N VAL A 319 -19.77 -5.04 -4.10
CA VAL A 319 -18.99 -4.16 -3.20
C VAL A 319 -18.48 -4.99 -2.03
N VAL A 320 -17.25 -5.49 -2.15
CA VAL A 320 -16.61 -6.32 -1.13
C VAL A 320 -15.95 -5.43 -0.08
N GLU A 321 -15.92 -5.85 1.19
CA GLU A 321 -15.22 -5.12 2.25
C GLU A 321 -13.71 -4.92 1.95
N PRO A 322 -13.10 -3.80 2.37
CA PRO A 322 -11.71 -3.49 2.06
C PRO A 322 -10.77 -4.48 2.72
N ILE A 323 -9.90 -5.08 1.91
CA ILE A 323 -8.84 -5.98 2.40
C ILE A 323 -7.58 -5.12 2.62
N LEU A 324 -7.12 -5.05 3.86
CA LEU A 324 -5.97 -4.23 4.26
C LEU A 324 -4.80 -5.09 4.71
N LEU A 325 -3.61 -4.77 4.22
CA LEU A 325 -2.36 -5.29 4.78
C LEU A 325 -1.97 -4.50 6.04
N PRO A 326 -1.33 -5.14 7.05
CA PRO A 326 -0.79 -4.47 8.22
C PRO A 326 0.27 -3.43 7.83
N ASP A 327 0.55 -2.47 8.71
CA ASP A 327 1.43 -1.33 8.42
C ASP A 327 2.88 -1.75 8.08
N LYS A 328 3.33 -2.86 8.66
CA LYS A 328 4.61 -3.51 8.38
C LYS A 328 4.43 -5.02 8.53
N GLY A 329 5.33 -5.79 7.94
CA GLY A 329 5.31 -7.25 8.07
C GLY A 329 6.29 -7.91 7.12
N ILE A 330 6.22 -9.23 7.08
CA ILE A 330 6.95 -10.09 6.16
C ILE A 330 5.99 -10.57 5.08
N TRP A 331 6.37 -10.38 3.83
CA TRP A 331 5.59 -10.78 2.66
C TRP A 331 6.35 -11.77 1.79
N HIS A 332 5.63 -12.72 1.22
CA HIS A 332 6.16 -13.64 0.22
C HIS A 332 5.04 -13.95 -0.79
N PRO A 333 5.31 -13.95 -2.11
CA PRO A 333 4.25 -14.08 -3.13
C PRO A 333 3.51 -15.42 -3.10
N LEU A 334 4.16 -16.47 -2.59
CA LEU A 334 3.58 -17.80 -2.46
C LEU A 334 3.07 -18.11 -1.03
N ALA A 335 3.21 -17.17 -0.10
CA ALA A 335 2.67 -17.35 1.23
C ALA A 335 1.14 -17.20 1.23
N PRO A 336 0.42 -17.91 2.11
CA PRO A 336 -1.04 -17.78 2.22
C PRO A 336 -1.46 -16.43 2.83
N GLN A 337 -0.56 -15.78 3.57
CA GLN A 337 -0.80 -14.53 4.28
C GLN A 337 0.51 -13.76 4.48
N VAL A 338 0.38 -12.50 4.88
CA VAL A 338 1.48 -11.73 5.46
C VAL A 338 1.71 -12.15 6.91
N PHE A 339 2.95 -12.07 7.36
CA PHE A 339 3.33 -12.44 8.72
C PHE A 339 3.75 -11.19 9.51
N GLU A 340 3.26 -11.05 10.73
CA GLU A 340 3.66 -9.98 11.67
C GLU A 340 4.71 -10.48 12.69
N ASP A 341 5.14 -11.74 12.58
CA ASP A 341 6.18 -12.34 13.39
C ASP A 341 7.14 -13.18 12.53
N VAL A 342 8.44 -13.00 12.78
CA VAL A 342 9.50 -13.72 12.05
C VAL A 342 9.48 -15.22 12.35
N THR A 343 9.11 -15.61 13.58
CA THR A 343 9.08 -17.02 13.97
C THR A 343 8.00 -17.77 13.20
N GLU A 344 6.81 -17.18 13.07
CA GLU A 344 5.72 -17.73 12.26
C GLU A 344 6.09 -17.85 10.79
N TYR A 345 6.71 -16.80 10.22
CA TYR A 345 7.21 -16.84 8.84
C TYR A 345 8.20 -17.97 8.62
N LEU A 346 9.21 -18.09 9.49
CA LEU A 346 10.24 -19.12 9.39
C LEU A 346 9.69 -20.53 9.60
N ALA A 347 8.68 -20.69 10.45
CA ALA A 347 8.00 -21.97 10.65
C ALA A 347 7.34 -22.44 9.34
N TRP A 348 6.59 -21.57 8.66
CA TRP A 348 6.01 -21.86 7.36
C TRP A 348 7.09 -22.07 6.29
N TYR A 349 8.05 -21.15 6.18
CA TYR A 349 9.07 -21.16 5.14
C TYR A 349 9.92 -22.43 5.20
N ASN A 350 10.38 -22.81 6.39
CA ASN A 350 11.27 -23.96 6.57
C ASN A 350 10.54 -25.31 6.49
N ALA A 351 9.27 -25.37 6.89
CA ALA A 351 8.50 -26.61 6.88
C ALA A 351 7.88 -26.92 5.52
N GLU A 352 7.46 -25.90 4.77
CA GLU A 352 6.65 -26.06 3.56
C GLU A 352 7.38 -25.56 2.30
N HIS A 353 7.82 -24.30 2.31
CA HIS A 353 8.27 -23.62 1.10
C HIS A 353 9.69 -24.01 0.67
N ALA A 354 10.67 -23.90 1.56
CA ALA A 354 12.07 -24.25 1.28
C ALA A 354 12.25 -25.71 0.83
N PRO A 355 11.64 -26.73 1.48
CA PRO A 355 11.73 -28.11 1.00
C PRO A 355 11.12 -28.32 -0.39
N ALA A 356 10.05 -27.59 -0.73
CA ALA A 356 9.42 -27.67 -2.06
C ALA A 356 10.36 -27.18 -3.18
N LEU A 357 11.29 -26.26 -2.84
CA LEU A 357 12.30 -25.73 -3.75
C LEU A 357 13.65 -26.46 -3.67
N GLY A 358 13.79 -27.44 -2.78
CA GLY A 358 15.05 -28.16 -2.56
C GLY A 358 16.11 -27.34 -1.82
N ILE A 359 15.69 -26.29 -1.10
CA ILE A 359 16.55 -25.45 -0.27
C ILE A 359 16.66 -26.11 1.12
N ASP A 360 17.88 -26.33 1.62
CA ASP A 360 18.10 -26.83 2.98
C ASP A 360 18.15 -25.65 3.97
N PRO A 361 17.14 -25.49 4.85
CA PRO A 361 17.08 -24.35 5.76
C PRO A 361 18.26 -24.22 6.71
N ALA A 362 18.96 -25.34 7.00
CA ALA A 362 20.06 -25.37 7.96
C ALA A 362 21.39 -24.85 7.39
N THR A 363 21.52 -24.77 6.05
CA THR A 363 22.79 -24.43 5.39
C THR A 363 22.65 -23.31 4.36
N ALA A 364 21.44 -23.03 3.90
CA ALA A 364 21.19 -22.03 2.89
C ALA A 364 21.46 -20.60 3.41
N PRO A 365 22.12 -19.74 2.62
CA PRO A 365 22.27 -18.33 2.97
C PRO A 365 20.90 -17.64 2.95
N THR A 366 20.70 -16.68 3.85
CA THR A 366 19.45 -15.93 3.97
C THR A 366 19.65 -14.48 3.53
N VAL A 367 18.86 -14.04 2.55
CA VAL A 367 18.88 -12.67 2.02
C VAL A 367 17.64 -11.92 2.52
N GLY A 368 17.88 -10.82 3.24
CA GLY A 368 16.84 -9.87 3.61
C GLY A 368 16.52 -8.93 2.46
N LEU A 369 15.23 -8.78 2.11
CA LEU A 369 14.75 -7.81 1.13
C LEU A 369 13.91 -6.76 1.83
N ILE A 370 14.13 -5.48 1.51
CA ILE A 370 13.32 -4.36 1.99
C ILE A 370 12.42 -3.90 0.84
N LEU A 371 11.11 -4.02 1.03
CA LEU A 371 10.11 -3.74 0.01
C LEU A 371 9.21 -2.57 0.44
N GLN A 372 8.68 -1.84 -0.54
CA GLN A 372 7.67 -0.81 -0.27
C GLN A 372 6.27 -1.42 -0.28
N LYS A 373 5.47 -1.11 0.76
CA LYS A 373 4.09 -1.62 0.90
C LYS A 373 3.20 -1.26 -0.31
N SER A 374 3.41 -0.10 -0.91
CA SER A 374 2.61 0.41 -2.03
C SER A 374 2.57 -0.56 -3.21
N HIS A 375 3.71 -1.14 -3.61
CA HIS A 375 3.78 -2.11 -4.71
C HIS A 375 3.01 -3.40 -4.40
N ILE A 376 3.09 -3.89 -3.16
CA ILE A 376 2.36 -5.10 -2.71
C ILE A 376 0.85 -4.85 -2.67
N ASN A 377 0.43 -3.70 -2.13
CA ASN A 377 -0.97 -3.31 -2.07
C ASN A 377 -1.59 -3.23 -3.47
N THR A 378 -0.86 -2.61 -4.41
CA THR A 378 -1.34 -2.31 -5.77
C THR A 378 -1.30 -3.51 -6.71
N LYS A 379 -0.73 -4.64 -6.29
CA LYS A 379 -0.44 -5.80 -7.15
C LYS A 379 0.62 -5.51 -8.23
N ASP A 380 1.44 -4.47 -8.03
CA ASP A 380 2.54 -4.08 -8.92
C ASP A 380 3.89 -4.65 -8.42
N GLU A 381 3.86 -5.87 -7.86
CA GLU A 381 5.03 -6.55 -7.29
C GLU A 381 5.80 -7.46 -8.27
N CYS A 382 5.50 -7.46 -9.57
CA CYS A 382 6.09 -8.42 -10.53
C CYS A 382 7.63 -8.46 -10.48
N HIS A 383 8.25 -7.30 -10.29
CA HIS A 383 9.71 -7.18 -10.13
C HIS A 383 10.20 -7.75 -8.80
N TYR A 384 9.45 -7.62 -7.71
CA TYR A 384 9.74 -8.28 -6.43
C TYR A 384 9.61 -9.80 -6.55
N VAL A 385 8.53 -10.29 -7.17
CA VAL A 385 8.32 -11.72 -7.40
C VAL A 385 9.48 -12.32 -8.20
N SER A 386 9.93 -11.62 -9.24
CA SER A 386 11.04 -12.05 -10.08
C SER A 386 12.36 -12.11 -9.31
N LEU A 387 12.66 -11.09 -8.50
CA LEU A 387 13.87 -11.06 -7.66
C LEU A 387 13.86 -12.19 -6.62
N ILE A 388 12.73 -12.39 -5.94
CA ILE A 388 12.55 -13.46 -4.96
C ILE A 388 12.77 -14.82 -5.61
N ALA A 389 12.10 -15.08 -6.73
CA ALA A 389 12.22 -16.35 -7.45
C ALA A 389 13.67 -16.62 -7.90
N GLU A 390 14.40 -15.60 -8.35
CA GLU A 390 15.81 -15.75 -8.73
C GLU A 390 16.75 -16.04 -7.55
N LEU A 391 16.53 -15.41 -6.40
CA LEU A 391 17.31 -15.69 -5.18
C LEU A 391 17.05 -17.11 -4.68
N GLU A 392 15.79 -17.54 -4.69
CA GLU A 392 15.38 -18.88 -4.28
C GLU A 392 15.89 -19.95 -5.25
N ALA A 393 15.83 -19.72 -6.56
CA ALA A 393 16.38 -20.62 -7.57
C ALA A 393 17.90 -20.81 -7.44
N ARG A 394 18.61 -19.84 -6.87
CA ARG A 394 20.04 -19.93 -6.54
C ARG A 394 20.32 -20.61 -5.20
N GLY A 395 19.29 -21.09 -4.51
CA GLY A 395 19.39 -21.81 -3.24
C GLY A 395 19.46 -20.91 -2.01
N SER A 396 19.08 -19.63 -2.12
CA SER A 396 19.01 -18.72 -0.97
C SER A 396 17.63 -18.74 -0.33
N ARG A 397 17.58 -18.63 1.00
CA ARG A 397 16.35 -18.28 1.71
C ARG A 397 16.13 -16.78 1.58
N VAL A 398 14.87 -16.34 1.57
CA VAL A 398 14.54 -14.92 1.55
C VAL A 398 13.69 -14.53 2.75
N ILE A 399 13.90 -13.32 3.27
CA ILE A 399 13.01 -12.67 4.23
C ILE A 399 12.66 -11.29 3.66
N CYS A 400 11.45 -11.11 3.15
CA CYS A 400 11.07 -9.87 2.51
C CYS A 400 10.19 -9.06 3.46
N ILE A 401 10.76 -8.00 4.03
CA ILE A 401 10.05 -7.10 4.94
C ILE A 401 9.47 -5.94 4.15
N TYR A 402 8.35 -5.40 4.61
CA TYR A 402 7.82 -4.17 4.06
C TYR A 402 7.36 -3.21 5.16
N SER A 403 7.24 -1.94 4.79
CA SER A 403 6.69 -0.87 5.64
C SER A 403 5.81 0.06 4.80
N GLY A 404 4.74 0.56 5.40
CA GLY A 404 3.97 1.69 4.89
C GLY A 404 4.62 3.04 5.21
N GLY A 405 5.58 3.09 6.14
CA GLY A 405 6.31 4.32 6.46
C GLY A 405 7.57 4.51 5.60
N LEU A 406 8.17 5.70 5.67
CA LEU A 406 9.45 6.01 5.02
C LEU A 406 10.67 5.50 5.81
N ASP A 407 10.48 5.17 7.10
CA ASP A 407 11.53 4.63 7.96
C ASP A 407 11.44 3.10 8.00
N PHE A 408 12.48 2.44 7.46
CA PHE A 408 12.61 0.99 7.42
C PHE A 408 13.49 0.44 8.54
N SER A 409 14.11 1.29 9.37
CA SER A 409 14.96 0.84 10.47
C SER A 409 14.20 0.01 11.51
N GLY A 410 12.98 0.44 11.88
CA GLY A 410 12.11 -0.30 12.79
C GLY A 410 11.78 -1.72 12.30
N PRO A 411 11.23 -1.90 11.08
CA PRO A 411 11.02 -3.21 10.49
C PRO A 411 12.28 -4.06 10.37
N VAL A 412 13.44 -3.48 10.06
CA VAL A 412 14.72 -4.19 10.03
C VAL A 412 15.07 -4.74 11.42
N ASP A 413 15.00 -3.90 12.46
CA ASP A 413 15.31 -4.30 13.84
C ASP A 413 14.36 -5.37 14.38
N GLU A 414 13.12 -5.40 13.89
CA GLU A 414 12.07 -6.32 14.34
C GLU A 414 12.08 -7.67 13.61
N PHE A 415 12.32 -7.68 12.30
CA PHE A 415 12.13 -8.87 11.47
C PHE A 415 13.42 -9.52 10.97
N PHE A 416 14.55 -8.81 10.94
CA PHE A 416 15.84 -9.40 10.59
C PHE A 416 16.61 -9.96 11.79
N TYR A 417 16.06 -9.83 12.99
CA TYR A 417 16.62 -10.39 14.21
C TYR A 417 15.59 -11.33 14.86
N ALA A 418 16.02 -12.48 15.36
CA ALA A 418 15.14 -13.32 16.17
C ALA A 418 14.75 -12.59 17.46
N ALA A 419 13.52 -12.80 17.92
CA ALA A 419 12.97 -12.16 19.11
C ALA A 419 13.89 -12.38 20.34
N GLY A 420 14.54 -11.30 20.79
CA GLY A 420 15.46 -11.32 21.95
C GLY A 420 16.87 -11.83 21.66
N SER A 421 17.23 -12.11 20.40
CA SER A 421 18.57 -12.46 19.97
C SER A 421 19.36 -11.24 19.49
N VAL A 422 20.69 -11.30 19.63
CA VAL A 422 21.64 -10.32 19.05
C VAL A 422 22.11 -10.79 17.65
N SER A 423 21.84 -12.04 17.28
CA SER A 423 22.18 -12.59 15.97
C SER A 423 21.12 -12.21 14.94
N ALA A 424 21.56 -11.67 13.80
CA ALA A 424 20.70 -11.49 12.64
C ALA A 424 20.33 -12.85 12.03
N GLU A 425 19.10 -12.94 11.52
CA GLU A 425 18.58 -14.08 10.75
C GLU A 425 18.95 -13.97 9.25
N VAL A 426 19.57 -12.86 8.85
CA VAL A 426 19.96 -12.56 7.47
C VAL A 426 21.48 -12.42 7.34
N ASP A 427 22.04 -12.93 6.24
CA ASP A 427 23.46 -12.83 5.91
C ASP A 427 23.79 -11.55 5.10
N SER A 428 22.83 -11.07 4.31
CA SER A 428 22.94 -9.86 3.50
C SER A 428 21.58 -9.21 3.33
N VAL A 429 21.57 -7.89 3.09
CA VAL A 429 20.35 -7.10 2.85
C VAL A 429 20.40 -6.43 1.49
N ILE A 430 19.29 -6.49 0.76
CA ILE A 430 19.04 -5.74 -0.48
C ILE A 430 17.85 -4.82 -0.21
N ASN A 431 18.02 -3.54 -0.52
CA ASN A 431 16.96 -2.54 -0.52
C ASN A 431 16.66 -2.14 -1.96
#